data_AF-A0A5Q4G8T3-F1
#
_entry.id   AF-A0A5Q4G8T3-F1
#
_cell.length_a   1.000
_cell.length_b   1.000
_cell.length_c   1.000
_cell.angle_alpha   90.00
_cell.angle_beta   90.00
_cell.angle_gamma   90.00
#
_symmetry.space_group_name_H-M   'P 1'
#
loop_
_entity.id
_entity.type
_entity.pdbx_description
1 polymer ?
#
loop_
_entity_poly.entity_id
_entity_poly.type
_entity_poly.pdbx_seq_one_letter_code
_entity_poly.pdbx_strand_id
1 'polypeptide(L)'
;MQGRRFASHFATRRSDMNAERLTERLTEHLTELASGGPIVVVGDDASEALARAYALRLGAALLTRETWEATDPTPVVVWCDAEGPGLRGPPANAAVRRPPAPPVSRPGRDPLVRALGRPAAQLRVVDATAGWGVDAGVLASAGAHVTMLERSPAMALLLEAAVARWRASAHPAAARLTLREGEATALLAALPHHDVVYLDPLFPGRETRATSAVSLRWLRAVAAWSLADGGDLADDGRLLAAARACALRRVVVKRARADPFLAGVEPSGSLVGRTTRYDLYPGGAAAPT
;
A
#
# COMPACT_ATOMS: atom_id res chain seq x y z
N MET A 1 -50.61 -20.73 45.03
CA MET A 1 -49.17 -20.51 44.70
C MET A 1 -48.82 -21.44 43.55
N GLN A 2 -48.68 -20.92 42.32
CA GLN A 2 -47.92 -21.48 41.17
C GLN A 2 -48.53 -20.90 39.89
N GLY A 3 -47.82 -19.95 39.27
CA GLY A 3 -48.30 -19.29 38.05
C GLY A 3 -47.46 -18.10 37.63
N ARG A 4 -46.12 -18.17 37.77
CA ARG A 4 -45.18 -17.15 37.25
C ARG A 4 -43.78 -17.77 37.01
N ARG A 5 -43.63 -18.70 36.06
CA ARG A 5 -42.28 -19.18 35.65
C ARG A 5 -42.10 -19.54 34.16
N PHE A 6 -43.05 -19.24 33.27
CA PHE A 6 -42.91 -19.59 31.84
C PHE A 6 -42.63 -18.42 30.88
N ALA A 7 -42.69 -17.17 31.35
CA ALA A 7 -42.49 -16.01 30.48
C ALA A 7 -41.02 -15.60 30.28
N SER A 8 -40.09 -15.95 31.19
CA SER A 8 -38.68 -15.53 31.04
C SER A 8 -37.90 -16.42 30.06
N HIS A 9 -38.18 -17.72 30.00
CA HIS A 9 -37.45 -18.65 29.13
C HIS A 9 -37.74 -18.44 27.62
N PHE A 10 -38.95 -17.98 27.28
CA PHE A 10 -39.31 -17.67 25.88
C PHE A 10 -38.79 -16.30 25.44
N ALA A 11 -38.75 -15.31 26.34
CA ALA A 11 -38.20 -13.99 26.02
C ALA A 11 -36.69 -14.06 25.76
N THR A 12 -35.94 -14.81 26.57
CA THR A 12 -34.50 -15.02 26.39
C THR A 12 -34.19 -15.82 25.11
N ARG A 13 -34.95 -16.90 24.81
CA ARG A 13 -34.76 -17.63 23.54
C ARG A 13 -35.12 -16.81 22.29
N ARG A 14 -36.08 -15.89 22.39
CA ARG A 14 -36.43 -14.98 21.27
C ARG A 14 -35.41 -13.85 21.09
N SER A 15 -34.81 -13.36 22.17
CA SER A 15 -33.71 -12.38 22.09
C SER A 15 -32.44 -13.03 21.53
N ASP A 16 -32.13 -14.25 21.96
CA ASP A 16 -30.94 -14.99 21.50
C ASP A 16 -31.08 -15.38 20.02
N MET A 17 -32.26 -15.85 19.60
CA MET A 17 -32.56 -16.18 18.19
C MET A 17 -32.63 -14.93 17.29
N ASN A 18 -32.98 -13.76 17.83
CA ASN A 18 -32.91 -12.49 17.09
C ASN A 18 -31.48 -11.97 16.97
N ALA A 19 -30.65 -12.13 18.01
CA ALA A 19 -29.24 -11.80 17.97
C ALA A 19 -28.48 -12.71 17.01
N GLU A 20 -28.70 -14.02 17.06
CA GLU A 20 -28.11 -14.99 16.11
C GLU A 20 -28.50 -14.69 14.67
N ARG A 21 -29.78 -14.41 14.39
CA ARG A 21 -30.24 -14.04 13.04
C ARG A 21 -29.73 -12.68 12.58
N LEU A 22 -29.54 -11.74 13.50
CA LEU A 22 -28.94 -10.43 13.18
C LEU A 22 -27.45 -10.61 12.88
N THR A 23 -26.75 -11.44 13.64
CA THR A 23 -25.35 -11.83 13.40
C THR A 23 -25.23 -12.58 12.08
N GLU A 24 -26.08 -13.56 11.77
CA GLU A 24 -26.10 -14.26 10.47
C GLU A 24 -26.33 -13.29 9.32
N ARG A 25 -27.31 -12.39 9.42
CA ARG A 25 -27.59 -11.40 8.37
C ARG A 25 -26.51 -10.35 8.22
N LEU A 26 -25.87 -9.92 9.31
CA LEU A 26 -24.70 -9.06 9.28
C LEU A 26 -23.53 -9.81 8.65
N THR A 27 -23.28 -11.06 9.04
CA THR A 27 -22.22 -11.89 8.46
C THR A 27 -22.45 -12.13 6.98
N GLU A 28 -23.66 -12.43 6.53
CA GLU A 28 -24.01 -12.58 5.11
C GLU A 28 -23.83 -11.25 4.35
N HIS A 29 -24.35 -10.14 4.88
CA HIS A 29 -24.22 -8.81 4.26
C HIS A 29 -22.77 -8.31 4.22
N LEU A 30 -21.99 -8.63 5.25
CA LEU A 30 -20.56 -8.31 5.33
C LEU A 30 -19.73 -9.26 4.47
N THR A 31 -20.17 -10.50 4.26
CA THR A 31 -19.56 -11.44 3.31
C THR A 31 -19.85 -10.99 1.88
N GLU A 32 -21.05 -10.49 1.58
CA GLU A 32 -21.39 -9.83 0.31
C GLU A 32 -20.56 -8.55 0.11
N LEU A 33 -20.41 -7.69 1.12
CA LEU A 33 -19.54 -6.50 1.04
C LEU A 33 -18.04 -6.85 0.96
N ALA A 34 -17.61 -7.90 1.65
CA ALA A 34 -16.23 -8.42 1.62
C ALA A 34 -15.89 -9.19 0.34
N SER A 35 -16.89 -9.53 -0.49
CA SER A 35 -16.68 -10.32 -1.71
C SER A 35 -15.98 -9.57 -2.85
N GLY A 36 -15.51 -8.33 -2.63
CA GLY A 36 -14.54 -7.71 -3.54
C GLY A 36 -13.94 -6.36 -3.14
N GLY A 37 -14.54 -5.61 -2.20
CA GLY A 37 -14.17 -4.23 -1.89
C GLY A 37 -13.41 -4.01 -0.56
N PRO A 38 -12.84 -2.81 -0.35
CA PRO A 38 -12.25 -2.43 0.93
C PRO A 38 -13.31 -2.33 2.04
N ILE A 39 -12.91 -2.62 3.27
CA ILE A 39 -13.70 -2.38 4.50
C ILE A 39 -12.90 -1.43 5.39
N VAL A 40 -13.58 -0.44 5.96
CA VAL A 40 -13.04 0.47 6.97
C VAL A 40 -13.67 0.17 8.34
N VAL A 41 -12.84 0.02 9.36
CA VAL A 41 -13.25 -0.26 10.74
C VAL A 41 -12.93 0.93 11.64
N VAL A 42 -13.93 1.40 12.37
CA VAL A 42 -13.78 2.42 13.44
C VAL A 42 -13.05 1.79 14.63
N GLY A 43 -11.90 2.36 14.99
CA GLY A 43 -11.03 1.87 16.05
C GLY A 43 -11.32 2.42 17.44
N ASP A 44 -11.88 3.63 17.49
CA ASP A 44 -12.36 4.31 18.69
C ASP A 44 -13.40 5.36 18.31
N ASP A 45 -14.23 5.76 19.27
CA ASP A 45 -15.33 6.72 19.05
C ASP A 45 -14.83 8.08 18.56
N ALA A 46 -13.65 8.51 19.00
CA ALA A 46 -13.06 9.79 18.59
C ALA A 46 -12.69 9.81 17.10
N SER A 47 -12.52 8.64 16.48
CA SER A 47 -12.07 8.48 15.09
C SER A 47 -13.21 8.17 14.12
N GLU A 48 -14.46 8.16 14.58
CA GLU A 48 -15.61 7.80 13.75
C GLU A 48 -15.75 8.71 12.52
N ALA A 49 -15.61 10.02 12.69
CA ALA A 49 -15.70 10.97 11.58
C ALA A 49 -14.58 10.74 10.55
N LEU A 50 -13.37 10.43 11.01
CA LEU A 50 -12.22 10.16 10.15
C LEU A 50 -12.39 8.83 9.40
N ALA A 51 -12.86 7.78 10.09
CA ALA A 51 -13.18 6.50 9.50
C ALA A 51 -14.29 6.62 8.45
N ARG A 52 -15.34 7.42 8.69
CA ARG A 52 -16.38 7.76 7.71
C ARG A 52 -15.81 8.43 6.47
N ALA A 53 -14.90 9.39 6.64
CA ALA A 53 -14.24 10.06 5.52
C ALA A 53 -13.40 9.08 4.68
N TYR A 54 -12.67 8.17 5.33
CA TYR A 54 -11.92 7.12 4.63
C TYR A 54 -12.83 6.14 3.91
N ALA A 55 -13.93 5.71 4.53
CA ALA A 55 -14.89 4.84 3.88
C ALA A 55 -15.45 5.48 2.61
N LEU A 56 -15.78 6.77 2.66
CA LEU A 56 -16.24 7.52 1.49
C LEU A 56 -15.16 7.61 0.39
N ARG A 57 -13.91 7.95 0.74
CA ARG A 57 -12.79 8.01 -0.21
C ARG A 57 -12.57 6.68 -0.93
N LEU A 58 -12.71 5.57 -0.20
CA LEU A 58 -12.41 4.24 -0.69
C LEU A 58 -13.61 3.54 -1.35
N GLY A 59 -14.81 4.13 -1.28
CA GLY A 59 -16.04 3.42 -1.63
C GLY A 59 -16.26 2.16 -0.77
N ALA A 60 -15.79 2.19 0.47
CA ALA A 60 -15.73 1.05 1.37
C ALA A 60 -16.96 0.96 2.28
N ALA A 61 -17.28 -0.26 2.73
CA ALA A 61 -18.16 -0.45 3.87
C ALA A 61 -17.51 0.10 5.16
N LEU A 62 -18.33 0.66 6.05
CA LEU A 62 -17.88 1.14 7.36
C LEU A 62 -18.46 0.28 8.48
N LEU A 63 -17.59 -0.27 9.32
CA LEU A 63 -17.98 -1.09 10.48
C LEU A 63 -17.48 -0.49 11.79
N THR A 64 -18.22 -0.75 12.86
CA THR A 64 -17.71 -0.54 14.22
C THR A 64 -16.72 -1.65 14.58
N ARG A 65 -15.89 -1.42 15.61
CA ARG A 65 -15.02 -2.48 16.15
C ARG A 65 -15.82 -3.71 16.59
N GLU A 66 -16.92 -3.52 17.31
CA GLU A 66 -17.75 -4.61 17.82
C GLU A 66 -18.31 -5.48 16.69
N THR A 67 -18.87 -4.85 15.66
CA THR A 67 -19.41 -5.57 14.50
C THR A 67 -18.32 -6.32 13.74
N TRP A 68 -17.13 -5.74 13.63
CA TRP A 68 -15.97 -6.37 12.99
C TRP A 68 -15.37 -7.53 13.80
N GLU A 69 -15.29 -7.41 15.13
CA GLU A 69 -14.78 -8.49 15.99
C GLU A 69 -15.73 -9.68 16.06
N ALA A 70 -17.04 -9.42 15.94
CA ALA A 70 -18.07 -10.47 15.89
C ALA A 70 -18.04 -11.29 14.59
N THR A 71 -17.30 -10.88 13.54
CA THR A 71 -17.41 -11.50 12.21
C THR A 71 -16.49 -12.70 11.95
N ASP A 72 -15.58 -13.12 12.88
CA ASP A 72 -14.58 -14.22 12.74
C ASP A 72 -13.68 -14.09 11.47
N PRO A 73 -12.41 -14.56 11.43
CA PRO A 73 -11.29 -13.79 10.87
C PRO A 73 -11.56 -13.19 9.48
N THR A 74 -11.92 -11.91 9.50
CA THR A 74 -12.20 -11.10 8.31
C THR A 74 -10.91 -10.97 7.48
N PRO A 75 -11.01 -10.78 6.15
CA PRO A 75 -9.86 -10.39 5.33
C PRO A 75 -9.14 -9.15 5.89
N VAL A 76 -8.03 -8.77 5.25
CA VAL A 76 -7.36 -7.50 5.55
C VAL A 76 -8.39 -6.36 5.50
N VAL A 77 -8.36 -5.43 6.45
CA VAL A 77 -9.24 -4.25 6.51
C VAL A 77 -8.42 -2.99 6.74
N VAL A 78 -8.96 -1.84 6.36
CA VAL A 78 -8.47 -0.53 6.82
C VAL A 78 -9.05 -0.28 8.21
N TRP A 79 -8.20 0.08 9.16
CA TRP A 79 -8.61 0.40 10.52
C TRP A 79 -8.18 1.81 10.86
N CYS A 80 -9.04 2.57 11.53
CA CYS A 80 -8.80 3.98 11.84
C CYS A 80 -9.04 4.28 13.32
N ASP A 81 -8.04 4.83 13.99
CA ASP A 81 -8.09 5.25 15.40
C ASP A 81 -7.41 6.63 15.54
N ALA A 82 -7.14 7.04 16.79
CA ALA A 82 -6.48 8.31 17.10
C ALA A 82 -5.10 8.52 16.45
N GLU A 83 -4.39 7.46 16.05
CA GLU A 83 -3.10 7.56 15.34
C GLU A 83 -3.27 7.56 13.79
N GLY A 84 -4.52 7.51 13.32
CA GLY A 84 -4.93 7.57 11.93
C GLY A 84 -5.22 6.19 11.32
N PRO A 85 -5.07 6.02 9.99
CA PRO A 85 -5.34 4.77 9.32
C PRO A 85 -4.16 3.79 9.44
N GLY A 86 -4.50 2.52 9.47
CA GLY A 86 -3.62 1.36 9.40
C GLY A 86 -4.34 0.21 8.72
N LEU A 87 -3.67 -0.94 8.61
CA LEU A 87 -4.31 -2.17 8.19
C LEU A 87 -4.37 -3.14 9.36
N ARG A 88 -5.45 -3.92 9.41
CA ARG A 88 -5.59 -5.07 10.30
C ARG A 88 -5.97 -6.31 9.51
N GLY A 89 -5.58 -7.48 9.98
CA GLY A 89 -5.92 -8.73 9.32
C GLY A 89 -5.12 -9.92 9.82
N PRO A 90 -5.21 -11.08 9.13
CA PRO A 90 -4.51 -12.29 9.54
C PRO A 90 -2.98 -12.19 9.35
N PRO A 91 -2.18 -12.86 10.19
CA PRO A 91 -2.59 -13.75 11.28
C PRO A 91 -2.97 -12.98 12.55
N ALA A 92 -3.90 -13.57 13.34
CA ALA A 92 -4.28 -13.11 14.68
C ALA A 92 -4.62 -11.61 14.78
N ASN A 93 -5.33 -11.05 13.80
CA ASN A 93 -5.71 -9.63 13.75
C ASN A 93 -4.53 -8.68 14.00
N ALA A 94 -3.35 -9.03 13.47
CA ALA A 94 -2.19 -8.17 13.46
C ALA A 94 -2.57 -6.78 12.94
N ALA A 95 -1.81 -5.76 13.34
CA ALA A 95 -2.01 -4.39 12.91
C ALA A 95 -0.71 -3.82 12.34
N VAL A 96 -0.81 -3.01 11.30
CA VAL A 96 0.35 -2.33 10.73
C VAL A 96 0.01 -0.92 10.26
N ARG A 97 0.90 0.02 10.57
CA ARG A 97 0.98 1.33 9.93
C ARG A 97 2.27 1.39 9.14
N ARG A 98 2.17 1.58 7.83
CA ARG A 98 3.33 1.61 6.93
C ARG A 98 3.31 2.90 6.11
N PRO A 99 4.50 3.33 5.61
CA PRO A 99 5.83 2.89 6.04
C PRO A 99 6.15 3.34 7.48
N PRO A 100 7.04 2.61 8.20
CA PRO A 100 7.66 3.16 9.40
C PRO A 100 8.60 4.31 9.00
N ALA A 101 8.88 5.23 9.92
CA ALA A 101 9.87 6.28 9.68
C ALA A 101 11.21 5.64 9.24
N PRO A 102 11.77 6.04 8.09
CA PRO A 102 13.01 5.47 7.60
C PRO A 102 14.13 5.89 8.55
N PRO A 103 15.18 5.07 8.72
CA PRO A 103 16.33 5.49 9.49
C PRO A 103 16.93 6.75 8.86
N VAL A 104 17.38 7.68 9.70
CA VAL A 104 18.16 8.83 9.23
C VAL A 104 19.52 8.29 8.78
N SER A 105 19.65 8.02 7.49
CA SER A 105 20.81 7.31 6.95
C SER A 105 21.97 8.25 6.65
N ARG A 106 23.20 7.74 6.82
CA ARG A 106 24.40 8.34 6.20
C ARG A 106 24.43 7.90 4.72
N PRO A 107 24.69 8.80 3.75
CA PRO A 107 24.70 8.44 2.35
C PRO A 107 25.76 7.38 2.01
N GLY A 108 25.45 6.45 1.09
CA GLY A 108 26.46 5.68 0.35
C GLY A 108 26.62 4.18 0.61
N ARG A 109 25.82 3.54 1.49
CA ARG A 109 25.89 2.08 1.72
C ARG A 109 24.71 1.27 1.18
N ASP A 110 23.57 1.91 0.93
CA ASP A 110 22.39 1.19 0.47
C ASP A 110 22.50 0.82 -1.04
N PRO A 111 22.32 -0.46 -1.42
CA PRO A 111 22.36 -0.89 -2.82
C PRO A 111 21.37 -0.16 -3.74
N LEU A 112 20.17 0.17 -3.26
CA LEU A 112 19.19 0.96 -3.99
C LEU A 112 19.77 2.35 -4.27
N VAL A 113 20.23 3.04 -3.22
CA VAL A 113 20.85 4.37 -3.33
C VAL A 113 22.03 4.37 -4.32
N ARG A 114 22.80 3.28 -4.38
CA ARG A 114 23.87 3.12 -5.38
C ARG A 114 23.35 2.95 -6.80
N ALA A 115 22.25 2.22 -7.00
CA ALA A 115 21.66 1.96 -8.32
C ALA A 115 21.18 3.25 -9.01
N LEU A 116 20.64 4.18 -8.23
CA LEU A 116 20.22 5.50 -8.73
C LEU A 116 21.41 6.39 -9.15
N GLY A 117 22.64 6.02 -8.78
CA GLY A 117 23.80 6.92 -8.80
C GLY A 117 23.83 7.78 -7.54
N ARG A 118 25.02 8.22 -7.10
CA ARG A 118 25.18 9.01 -5.85
C ARG A 118 24.10 10.12 -5.80
N PRO A 119 23.19 10.12 -4.82
CA PRO A 119 22.25 11.20 -4.67
C PRO A 119 23.06 12.46 -4.35
N ALA A 120 23.15 13.38 -5.31
CA ALA A 120 23.30 14.77 -4.94
C ALA A 120 22.05 15.14 -4.13
N ALA A 121 22.15 16.09 -3.21
CA ALA A 121 21.07 16.52 -2.30
C ALA A 121 19.78 17.05 -3.01
N GLN A 122 19.71 16.93 -4.33
CA GLN A 122 18.70 17.45 -5.24
C GLN A 122 18.22 16.42 -6.28
N LEU A 123 18.61 15.13 -6.18
CA LEU A 123 18.16 14.12 -7.15
C LEU A 123 16.63 14.00 -7.13
N ARG A 124 15.98 14.25 -8.27
CA ARG A 124 14.54 14.12 -8.44
C ARG A 124 14.22 12.71 -8.91
N VAL A 125 13.56 11.94 -8.06
CA VAL A 125 13.24 10.53 -8.29
C VAL A 125 11.73 10.36 -8.37
N VAL A 126 11.26 9.53 -9.30
CA VAL A 126 9.90 8.99 -9.24
C VAL A 126 9.97 7.55 -8.75
N ASP A 127 9.28 7.22 -7.67
CA ASP A 127 8.96 5.83 -7.32
C ASP A 127 7.60 5.51 -7.94
N ALA A 128 7.58 4.82 -9.08
CA ALA A 128 6.36 4.62 -9.85
C ALA A 128 5.52 3.43 -9.35
N THR A 129 5.96 2.76 -8.28
CA THR A 129 5.32 1.58 -7.69
C THR A 129 5.45 1.65 -6.18
N ALA A 130 4.99 2.77 -5.59
CA ALA A 130 5.35 3.16 -4.23
C ALA A 130 5.04 2.06 -3.19
N GLY A 131 3.89 1.39 -3.32
CA GLY A 131 3.48 0.31 -2.42
C GLY A 131 3.56 0.76 -0.96
N TRP A 132 4.32 0.04 -0.14
CA TRP A 132 4.51 0.42 1.27
C TRP A 132 5.34 1.69 1.49
N GLY A 133 5.92 2.32 0.46
CA GLY A 133 6.72 3.54 0.55
C GLY A 133 8.05 3.37 1.30
N VAL A 134 8.49 2.13 1.53
CA VAL A 134 9.74 1.83 2.26
C VAL A 134 10.94 2.31 1.48
N ASP A 135 11.01 1.97 0.18
CA ASP A 135 12.12 2.36 -0.69
C ASP A 135 12.12 3.87 -0.92
N ALA A 136 10.96 4.49 -1.16
CA ALA A 136 10.81 5.95 -1.20
C ALA A 136 11.34 6.64 0.08
N GLY A 137 11.03 6.10 1.27
CA GLY A 137 11.56 6.60 2.54
C GLY A 137 13.07 6.52 2.64
N VAL A 138 13.69 5.40 2.20
CA VAL A 138 15.15 5.25 2.15
C VAL A 138 15.78 6.29 1.22
N LEU A 139 15.22 6.48 0.04
CA LEU A 139 15.68 7.46 -0.95
C LEU A 139 15.57 8.90 -0.42
N ALA A 140 14.45 9.24 0.21
CA ALA A 140 14.25 10.55 0.82
C ALA A 140 15.22 10.79 1.99
N SER A 141 15.45 9.79 2.84
CA SER A 141 16.48 9.86 3.91
C SER A 141 17.90 10.00 3.35
N ALA A 142 18.17 9.50 2.14
CA ALA A 142 19.44 9.68 1.44
C ALA A 142 19.57 11.05 0.74
N GLY A 143 18.53 11.89 0.80
CA GLY A 143 18.53 13.25 0.25
C GLY A 143 17.94 13.38 -1.15
N ALA A 144 17.25 12.38 -1.69
CA ALA A 144 16.49 12.54 -2.94
C ALA A 144 15.15 13.24 -2.67
N HIS A 145 14.64 13.99 -3.65
CA HIS A 145 13.24 14.40 -3.70
C HIS A 145 12.46 13.34 -4.45
N VAL A 146 11.54 12.65 -3.77
CA VAL A 146 10.84 11.48 -4.31
C VAL A 146 9.36 11.79 -4.52
N THR A 147 8.92 11.63 -5.77
CA THR A 147 7.51 11.58 -6.15
C THR A 147 7.06 10.12 -6.14
N MET A 148 6.21 9.75 -5.19
CA MET A 148 5.60 8.43 -5.09
C MET A 148 4.34 8.37 -5.94
N LEU A 149 4.22 7.36 -6.80
CA LEU A 149 3.00 7.06 -7.56
C LEU A 149 2.37 5.80 -6.99
N GLU A 150 1.10 5.87 -6.63
CA GLU A 150 0.36 4.73 -6.10
C GLU A 150 -1.05 4.72 -6.68
N ARG A 151 -1.43 3.58 -7.27
CA ARG A 151 -2.74 3.42 -7.92
C ARG A 151 -3.84 3.03 -6.94
N SER A 152 -3.50 2.36 -5.85
CA SER A 152 -4.47 1.89 -4.85
C SER A 152 -4.84 3.04 -3.91
N PRO A 153 -6.12 3.49 -3.88
CA PRO A 153 -6.55 4.57 -3.00
C PRO A 153 -6.32 4.24 -1.52
N ALA A 154 -6.47 2.97 -1.14
CA ALA A 154 -6.21 2.50 0.22
C ALA A 154 -4.72 2.59 0.58
N MET A 155 -3.82 2.24 -0.33
CA MET A 155 -2.39 2.38 -0.10
C MET A 155 -1.95 3.85 -0.09
N ALA A 156 -2.49 4.67 -1.00
CA ALA A 156 -2.25 6.11 -1.04
C ALA A 156 -2.65 6.79 0.28
N LEU A 157 -3.83 6.41 0.82
CA LEU A 157 -4.29 6.87 2.13
C LEU A 157 -3.31 6.54 3.26
N LEU A 158 -2.78 5.31 3.30
CA LEU A 158 -1.80 4.89 4.31
C LEU A 158 -0.47 5.66 4.18
N LEU A 159 -0.01 5.87 2.94
CA LEU A 159 1.19 6.65 2.64
C LEU A 159 1.05 8.10 3.08
N GLU A 160 -0.07 8.76 2.77
CA GLU A 160 -0.37 10.13 3.21
C GLU A 160 -0.31 10.25 4.73
N ALA A 161 -0.98 9.33 5.44
CA ALA A 161 -0.98 9.33 6.89
C ALA A 161 0.42 9.10 7.48
N ALA A 162 1.22 8.21 6.87
CA ALA A 162 2.60 7.99 7.30
C ALA A 162 3.47 9.23 7.12
N VAL A 163 3.42 9.86 5.94
CA VAL A 163 4.17 11.09 5.68
C VAL A 163 3.71 12.22 6.59
N ALA A 164 2.40 12.35 6.86
CA ALA A 164 1.87 13.33 7.80
C ALA A 164 2.43 13.12 9.22
N ARG A 165 2.49 11.88 9.72
CA ARG A 165 3.14 11.56 11.00
C ARG A 165 4.62 11.94 11.00
N TRP A 166 5.33 11.71 9.91
CA TRP A 166 6.75 12.09 9.79
C TRP A 166 6.94 13.60 9.75
N ARG A 167 6.02 14.36 9.14
CA ARG A 167 6.03 15.82 9.20
C ARG A 167 5.79 16.32 10.62
N ALA A 168 4.83 15.74 11.34
CA ALA A 168 4.54 16.08 12.72
C ALA A 168 5.72 15.82 13.67
N SER A 169 6.54 14.80 13.40
CA SER A 169 7.77 14.52 14.14
C SER A 169 9.02 15.25 13.62
N ALA A 170 8.86 16.19 12.67
CA ALA A 170 9.94 16.93 12.02
C ALA A 170 11.02 16.04 11.37
N HIS A 171 10.63 14.85 10.89
CA HIS A 171 11.55 13.93 10.24
C HIS A 171 12.00 14.49 8.88
N PRO A 172 13.32 14.54 8.58
CA PRO A 172 13.85 15.24 7.41
C PRO A 172 13.40 14.66 6.06
N ALA A 173 13.12 13.35 6.00
CA ALA A 173 12.60 12.71 4.79
C ALA A 173 11.21 13.24 4.39
N ALA A 174 10.40 13.73 5.33
CA ALA A 174 9.00 14.06 5.08
C ALA A 174 8.81 15.26 4.13
N ALA A 175 9.74 16.23 4.16
CA ALA A 175 9.76 17.37 3.26
C ALA A 175 10.20 17.01 1.84
N ARG A 176 10.75 15.82 1.65
CA ARG A 176 11.26 15.33 0.35
C ARG A 176 10.31 14.33 -0.31
N LEU A 177 9.16 14.06 0.30
CA LEU A 177 8.17 13.11 -0.20
C LEU A 177 6.90 13.82 -0.67
N THR A 178 6.51 13.51 -1.90
CA THR A 178 5.23 13.91 -2.48
C THR A 178 4.53 12.68 -3.04
N LEU A 179 3.23 12.53 -2.76
CA LEU A 179 2.41 11.45 -3.27
C LEU A 179 1.52 11.93 -4.42
N ARG A 180 1.37 11.10 -5.45
CA ARG A 180 0.35 11.21 -6.49
C ARG A 180 -0.43 9.90 -6.55
N GLU A 181 -1.73 9.98 -6.29
CA GLU A 181 -2.62 8.84 -6.47
C GLU A 181 -3.00 8.72 -7.96
N GLY A 182 -2.90 7.51 -8.52
CA GLY A 182 -3.27 7.21 -9.89
C GLY A 182 -2.40 6.16 -10.57
N GLU A 183 -2.76 5.84 -11.81
CA GLU A 183 -2.03 4.86 -12.62
C GLU A 183 -0.65 5.42 -13.02
N ALA A 184 0.39 4.62 -12.82
CA ALA A 184 1.78 5.05 -12.98
C ALA A 184 2.11 5.48 -14.41
N THR A 185 1.67 4.76 -15.45
CA THR A 185 1.95 5.14 -16.85
C THR A 185 1.28 6.46 -17.22
N ALA A 186 0.04 6.69 -16.79
CA ALA A 186 -0.67 7.95 -17.00
C ALA A 186 0.02 9.12 -16.27
N LEU A 187 0.39 8.92 -15.00
CA LEU A 187 1.07 9.93 -14.19
C LEU A 187 2.48 10.25 -14.72
N LEU A 188 3.24 9.23 -15.13
CA LEU A 188 4.59 9.42 -15.70
C LEU A 188 4.55 10.26 -16.98
N ALA A 189 3.50 10.14 -17.80
CA ALA A 189 3.32 10.95 -18.99
C ALA A 189 2.95 12.41 -18.69
N ALA A 190 2.30 12.68 -17.56
CA ALA A 190 1.86 14.02 -17.15
C ALA A 190 2.89 14.76 -16.27
N LEU A 191 3.84 14.03 -15.67
CA LEU A 191 4.86 14.61 -14.81
C LEU A 191 5.95 15.31 -15.64
N PRO A 192 6.55 16.40 -15.11
CA PRO A 192 7.80 16.91 -15.67
C PRO A 192 8.88 15.82 -15.59
N HIS A 193 9.88 15.88 -16.47
CA HIS A 193 10.99 14.93 -16.44
C HIS A 193 11.69 14.90 -15.07
N HIS A 194 12.14 13.71 -14.68
CA HIS A 194 12.86 13.43 -13.44
C HIS A 194 14.22 12.80 -13.75
N ASP A 195 15.18 12.92 -12.85
CA ASP A 195 16.52 12.36 -13.05
C ASP A 195 16.46 10.84 -13.22
N VAL A 196 15.70 10.19 -12.33
CA VAL A 196 15.60 8.74 -12.24
C VAL A 196 14.15 8.32 -12.00
N VAL A 197 13.72 7.25 -12.66
CA VAL A 197 12.48 6.54 -12.33
C VAL A 197 12.85 5.20 -11.71
N TYR A 198 12.24 4.87 -10.58
CA TYR A 198 12.41 3.63 -9.85
C TYR A 198 11.15 2.77 -9.97
N LEU A 199 11.32 1.48 -10.25
CA LEU A 199 10.26 0.48 -10.41
C LEU A 199 10.55 -0.75 -9.53
N ASP A 200 9.57 -1.18 -8.74
CA ASP A 200 9.50 -2.46 -8.01
C ASP A 200 8.10 -3.07 -8.18
N PRO A 201 7.68 -3.38 -9.43
CA PRO A 201 6.34 -3.88 -9.68
C PRO A 201 6.14 -5.24 -9.00
N LEU A 202 4.97 -5.41 -8.40
CA LEU A 202 4.60 -6.66 -7.75
C LEU A 202 4.40 -7.76 -8.80
N PHE A 203 5.38 -8.65 -8.97
CA PHE A 203 5.32 -9.70 -10.00
C PHE A 203 4.15 -10.70 -9.74
N PRO A 204 3.29 -10.98 -10.73
CA PRO A 204 2.28 -12.03 -10.64
C PRO A 204 2.93 -13.41 -10.43
N GLY A 205 2.29 -14.29 -9.66
CA GLY A 205 2.73 -15.69 -9.50
C GLY A 205 3.84 -15.96 -8.48
N ARG A 206 4.35 -14.94 -7.78
CA ARG A 206 5.40 -15.15 -6.76
C ARG A 206 4.82 -15.72 -5.45
N GLU A 207 4.96 -17.02 -5.20
CA GLU A 207 4.82 -17.59 -3.86
C GLU A 207 6.06 -17.27 -3.02
N THR A 208 5.92 -16.50 -1.95
CA THR A 208 7.03 -16.26 -1.00
C THR A 208 6.80 -17.03 0.28
N ARG A 209 7.72 -17.92 0.67
CA ARG A 209 7.67 -18.73 1.90
C ARG A 209 8.29 -18.06 3.14
N ALA A 210 8.46 -16.73 3.17
CA ALA A 210 9.16 -16.00 4.25
C ALA A 210 8.20 -15.19 5.14
N THR A 211 8.63 -14.64 6.28
CA THR A 211 7.87 -13.71 7.14
C THR A 211 7.38 -12.46 6.39
N SER A 212 8.05 -12.12 5.28
CA SER A 212 7.58 -11.12 4.30
C SER A 212 6.28 -11.53 3.59
N ALA A 213 5.82 -12.78 3.74
CA ALA A 213 4.58 -13.29 3.17
C ALA A 213 3.35 -12.60 3.73
N VAL A 214 3.34 -12.18 5.00
CA VAL A 214 2.19 -11.44 5.55
C VAL A 214 2.11 -10.05 4.92
N SER A 215 3.21 -9.29 4.95
CA SER A 215 3.29 -7.97 4.33
C SER A 215 2.98 -8.01 2.82
N LEU A 216 3.52 -9.01 2.10
CA LEU A 216 3.25 -9.19 0.67
C LEU A 216 1.81 -9.63 0.40
N ARG A 217 1.26 -10.52 1.24
CA ARG A 217 -0.14 -10.96 1.15
C ARG A 217 -1.09 -9.79 1.39
N TRP A 218 -0.80 -8.93 2.36
CA TRP A 218 -1.61 -7.75 2.62
C TRP A 218 -1.50 -6.73 1.50
N LEU A 219 -0.29 -6.50 0.98
CA LEU A 219 -0.12 -5.64 -0.20
C LEU A 219 -0.94 -6.15 -1.38
N ARG A 220 -0.95 -7.48 -1.62
CA ARG A 220 -1.76 -8.12 -2.66
C ARG A 220 -3.26 -7.98 -2.40
N ALA A 221 -3.70 -8.21 -1.16
CA ALA A 221 -5.09 -8.07 -0.78
C ALA A 221 -5.60 -6.64 -1.00
N VAL A 222 -4.82 -5.64 -0.58
CA VAL A 222 -5.15 -4.22 -0.78
C VAL A 222 -5.10 -3.85 -2.26
N ALA A 223 -4.11 -4.35 -3.01
CA ALA A 223 -4.02 -4.09 -4.44
C ALA A 223 -5.21 -4.70 -5.21
N ALA A 224 -5.73 -5.84 -4.77
CA ALA A 224 -6.87 -6.50 -5.41
C ALA A 224 -8.17 -5.68 -5.30
N TRP A 225 -8.35 -4.87 -4.24
CA TRP A 225 -9.49 -3.96 -4.11
C TRP A 225 -9.59 -2.94 -5.25
N SER A 226 -8.47 -2.63 -5.90
CA SER A 226 -8.41 -1.68 -7.01
C SER A 226 -8.46 -2.35 -8.38
N LEU A 227 -8.60 -3.69 -8.44
CA LEU A 227 -8.63 -4.49 -9.67
C LEU A 227 -10.01 -5.10 -9.95
N ALA A 228 -11.04 -4.69 -9.20
CA ALA A 228 -12.40 -5.23 -9.30
C ALA A 228 -13.04 -5.06 -10.70
N ASP A 229 -12.50 -4.16 -11.54
CA ASP A 229 -12.94 -3.95 -12.93
C ASP A 229 -12.15 -4.77 -13.98
N GLY A 230 -11.41 -5.81 -13.56
CA GLY A 230 -10.66 -6.66 -14.49
C GLY A 230 -9.42 -5.99 -15.11
N GLY A 231 -8.89 -4.95 -14.45
CA GLY A 231 -7.64 -4.31 -14.85
C GLY A 231 -6.48 -5.29 -14.77
N ASP A 232 -5.72 -5.42 -15.86
CA ASP A 232 -4.54 -6.28 -15.89
C ASP A 232 -3.49 -5.78 -14.88
N LEU A 233 -2.72 -6.71 -14.30
CA LEU A 233 -1.54 -6.35 -13.53
C LEU A 233 -0.58 -5.67 -14.49
N ALA A 234 -0.59 -4.33 -14.49
CA ALA A 234 0.28 -3.40 -15.22
C ALA A 234 1.13 -4.07 -16.30
N ASP A 235 0.79 -3.82 -17.57
CA ASP A 235 1.64 -4.18 -18.71
C ASP A 235 3.08 -3.68 -18.44
N ASP A 236 3.95 -4.61 -18.03
CA ASP A 236 5.34 -4.34 -17.64
C ASP A 236 6.08 -3.60 -18.75
N GLY A 237 5.70 -3.84 -20.02
CA GLY A 237 6.26 -3.18 -21.19
C GLY A 237 5.84 -1.71 -21.26
N ARG A 238 4.54 -1.42 -21.09
CA ARG A 238 4.03 -0.04 -21.03
C ARG A 238 4.61 0.72 -19.83
N LEU A 239 4.74 0.08 -18.68
CA LEU A 239 5.35 0.68 -17.50
C LEU A 239 6.82 1.04 -17.75
N LEU A 240 7.61 0.11 -18.27
CA LEU A 240 9.02 0.35 -18.59
C LEU A 240 9.17 1.45 -19.65
N ALA A 241 8.33 1.46 -20.69
CA ALA A 241 8.36 2.47 -21.74
C ALA A 241 8.06 3.87 -21.18
N ALA A 242 6.98 4.02 -20.39
CA ALA A 242 6.61 5.28 -19.75
C ALA A 242 7.71 5.77 -18.80
N ALA A 243 8.30 4.87 -18.01
CA ALA A 243 9.40 5.20 -17.11
C ALA A 243 10.62 5.72 -17.87
N ARG A 244 10.99 5.08 -18.99
CA ARG A 244 12.11 5.53 -19.82
C ARG A 244 11.84 6.88 -20.47
N ALA A 245 10.62 7.14 -20.93
CA ALA A 245 10.22 8.42 -21.49
C ALA A 245 10.24 9.56 -20.46
N CYS A 246 10.01 9.27 -19.17
CA CYS A 246 10.04 10.25 -18.08
C CYS A 246 11.47 10.51 -17.56
N ALA A 247 12.31 9.48 -17.50
CA ALA A 247 13.65 9.55 -16.92
C ALA A 247 14.66 10.26 -17.83
N LEU A 248 15.36 11.27 -17.28
CA LEU A 248 16.48 11.97 -17.93
C LEU A 248 17.74 11.11 -18.00
N ARG A 249 18.04 10.36 -16.93
CA ARG A 249 19.31 9.63 -16.81
C ARG A 249 19.12 8.14 -16.92
N ARG A 250 18.25 7.56 -16.08
CA ARG A 250 18.04 6.11 -16.04
C ARG A 250 16.72 5.72 -15.41
N VAL A 251 16.27 4.52 -15.75
CA VAL A 251 15.28 3.77 -14.98
C VAL A 251 15.99 2.69 -14.19
N VAL A 252 15.63 2.54 -12.92
CA VAL A 252 16.15 1.49 -12.03
C VAL A 252 15.01 0.54 -11.70
N VAL A 253 15.18 -0.75 -12.00
CA VAL A 253 14.16 -1.77 -11.73
C VAL A 253 14.69 -2.76 -10.70
N LYS A 254 14.00 -2.89 -9.57
CA LYS A 254 14.30 -3.89 -8.55
C LYS A 254 13.71 -5.24 -8.96
N ARG A 255 14.52 -6.29 -8.86
CA ARG A 255 14.13 -7.67 -9.19
C ARG A 255 14.73 -8.63 -8.17
N ALA A 256 14.09 -9.78 -7.93
CA ALA A 256 14.82 -10.86 -7.28
C ALA A 256 15.95 -11.32 -8.22
N ARG A 257 17.05 -11.80 -7.65
CA ARG A 257 18.26 -12.12 -8.43
C ARG A 257 18.00 -13.12 -9.57
N ALA A 258 17.05 -14.03 -9.40
CA ALA A 258 16.72 -15.08 -10.37
C ALA A 258 15.54 -14.74 -11.30
N ASP A 259 14.85 -13.62 -11.09
CA ASP A 259 13.67 -13.27 -11.89
C ASP A 259 14.08 -12.91 -13.33
N PRO A 260 13.20 -13.05 -14.34
CA PRO A 260 13.46 -12.51 -15.67
C PRO A 260 13.60 -10.98 -15.62
N PHE A 261 14.05 -10.36 -16.71
CA PHE A 261 14.01 -8.90 -16.83
C PHE A 261 12.57 -8.40 -16.99
N LEU A 262 12.35 -7.12 -16.64
CA LEU A 262 11.03 -6.50 -16.79
C LEU A 262 10.65 -6.48 -18.27
N ALA A 263 9.46 -6.99 -18.61
CA ALA A 263 8.99 -7.16 -19.98
C ALA A 263 9.96 -7.92 -20.93
N GLY A 264 10.87 -8.73 -20.37
CA GLY A 264 11.90 -9.42 -21.16
C GLY A 264 12.96 -8.50 -21.78
N VAL A 265 12.98 -7.21 -21.43
CA VAL A 265 13.91 -6.23 -22.00
C VAL A 265 15.23 -6.26 -21.23
N GLU A 266 16.33 -6.50 -21.93
CA GLU A 266 17.67 -6.52 -21.33
C GLU A 266 18.11 -5.11 -20.86
N PRO A 267 18.59 -4.97 -19.61
CA PRO A 267 19.12 -3.70 -19.11
C PRO A 267 20.51 -3.41 -19.67
N SER A 268 20.92 -2.13 -19.63
CA SER A 268 22.30 -1.71 -19.96
C SER A 268 23.35 -2.20 -18.97
N GLY A 269 22.91 -2.65 -17.80
CA GLY A 269 23.72 -3.26 -16.75
C GLY A 269 22.88 -3.48 -15.50
N SER A 270 23.40 -4.24 -14.55
CA SER A 270 22.70 -4.53 -13.29
C SER A 270 23.63 -4.44 -12.10
N LEU A 271 23.14 -3.89 -10.99
CA LEU A 271 23.81 -4.02 -9.70
C LEU A 271 23.28 -5.26 -8.98
N VAL A 272 24.09 -6.32 -8.96
CA VAL A 272 23.71 -7.62 -8.40
C VAL A 272 24.07 -7.69 -6.92
N GLY A 273 23.06 -7.90 -6.07
CA GLY A 273 23.22 -8.23 -4.66
C GLY A 273 23.05 -9.74 -4.39
N ARG A 274 22.93 -10.10 -3.10
CA ARG A 274 22.80 -11.50 -2.70
C ARG A 274 21.48 -12.13 -3.17
N THR A 275 20.35 -11.47 -2.86
CA THR A 275 18.99 -11.95 -3.16
C THR A 275 18.21 -11.04 -4.11
N THR A 276 18.64 -9.79 -4.24
CA THR A 276 18.01 -8.74 -5.05
C THR A 276 19.03 -8.20 -6.03
N ARG A 277 18.58 -7.80 -7.23
CA ARG A 277 19.37 -7.04 -8.19
C ARG A 277 18.61 -5.79 -8.61
N TYR A 278 19.34 -4.80 -9.10
CA TYR A 278 18.80 -3.57 -9.66
C TYR A 278 19.22 -3.46 -11.11
N ASP A 279 18.28 -3.67 -12.02
CA ASP A 279 18.47 -3.59 -13.46
C ASP A 279 18.41 -2.11 -13.89
N LEU A 280 19.38 -1.67 -14.70
CA LEU A 280 19.57 -0.27 -15.08
C LEU A 280 19.27 -0.08 -16.58
N TYR A 281 18.26 0.73 -16.88
CA TYR A 281 17.89 1.08 -18.25
C TYR A 281 18.23 2.56 -18.52
N PRO A 282 18.68 2.93 -19.72
CA PRO A 282 18.92 4.33 -20.06
C PRO A 282 17.59 5.10 -20.10
N GLY A 283 17.64 6.34 -19.59
CA GLY A 283 16.57 7.31 -19.77
C GLY A 283 16.44 7.71 -21.25
N GLY A 284 15.23 8.05 -21.66
CA GLY A 284 14.88 8.48 -23.02
C GLY A 284 14.37 9.92 -23.10
N ALA A 285 14.21 10.60 -21.96
CA ALA A 285 13.81 12.00 -21.95
C ALA A 285 14.94 12.90 -22.47
N ALA A 286 14.60 13.84 -23.35
CA ALA A 286 15.52 14.92 -23.69
C ALA A 286 15.68 15.85 -22.48
N ALA A 287 16.89 16.36 -22.25
CA ALA A 287 17.08 17.41 -21.26
C ALA A 287 16.25 18.64 -21.68
N PRO A 288 15.57 19.33 -20.73
CA PRO A 288 14.91 20.59 -21.06
C PRO A 288 15.94 21.55 -21.65
N THR A 289 15.59 22.12 -22.80
CA THR A 289 16.40 23.11 -23.54
C THR A 289 16.35 24.47 -22.87
#